data_AF-A0AAW6DW33-F1
#
_entry.id   AF-A0AAW6DW33-F1
#
_cell.length_a   1.000
_cell.length_b   1.000
_cell.length_c   1.000
_cell.angle_alpha   90.00
_cell.angle_beta   90.00
_cell.angle_gamma   90.00
#
_symmetry.space_group_name_H-M   'P 1'
#
loop_
_entity.id
_entity.type
_entity.pdbx_description
1 polymer ?
#
loop_
_entity_poly.entity_id
_entity_poly.type
_entity_poly.pdbx_seq_one_letter_code
_entity_poly.pdbx_strand_id
1 'polypeptide(L)'
;MKSIIQIPRIPLFTEIEEPQSYAIYIFGTDNRLLQDADTFGDALARYLNEYNISQDMFARMTGISQCTISRYLKNERKIRQRYLCAVCIALRLHPFRQRHLFFKSDNLIPGTYGFKNQADYILCDYLNGCAYNESYTLTAFNDRMKKLGVKTLTNLTSDMEGSK
;
A
#
# COMPACT_ATOMS: atom_id res chain seq x y z
N MET A 1 16.56 -15.04 -20.51
CA MET A 1 15.32 -15.56 -19.90
C MET A 1 14.82 -14.52 -18.90
N LYS A 2 13.57 -14.03 -19.02
CA LYS A 2 12.96 -13.22 -17.95
C LYS A 2 12.72 -14.17 -16.78
N SER A 3 13.39 -13.95 -15.65
CA SER A 3 13.06 -14.67 -14.43
C SER A 3 11.59 -14.39 -14.08
N ILE A 4 10.83 -15.45 -13.83
CA ILE A 4 9.48 -15.31 -13.29
C ILE A 4 9.70 -14.90 -11.83
N ILE A 5 9.55 -13.61 -11.57
CA ILE A 5 9.64 -13.09 -10.20
C ILE A 5 8.32 -13.46 -9.52
N GLN A 6 8.39 -14.46 -8.66
CA GLN A 6 7.26 -14.89 -7.86
C GLN A 6 7.02 -13.84 -6.77
N ILE A 7 5.86 -13.20 -6.82
CA ILE A 7 5.44 -12.23 -5.81
C ILE A 7 4.95 -13.03 -4.59
N PRO A 8 5.45 -12.77 -3.37
CA PRO A 8 4.98 -13.46 -2.18
C PRO A 8 3.52 -13.11 -1.88
N ARG A 9 2.73 -14.09 -1.41
CA ARG A 9 1.41 -13.82 -0.83
C ARG A 9 1.62 -13.06 0.48
N ILE A 10 1.10 -11.85 0.56
CA ILE A 10 1.01 -11.11 1.82
C ILE A 10 -0.18 -11.68 2.61
N PRO A 11 0.03 -12.18 3.84
CA PRO A 11 -1.04 -12.74 4.67
C PRO A 11 -2.06 -11.67 5.05
N LEU A 12 -3.28 -12.10 5.38
CA LEU A 12 -4.26 -11.21 6.00
C LEU A 12 -3.82 -10.88 7.44
N PHE A 13 -4.25 -9.74 7.95
CA PHE A 13 -3.99 -9.34 9.33
C PHE A 13 -4.57 -10.33 10.35
N THR A 14 -5.65 -11.03 9.99
CA THR A 14 -6.24 -12.11 10.81
C THR A 14 -5.41 -13.39 10.82
N GLU A 15 -4.43 -13.52 9.92
CA GLU A 15 -3.55 -14.69 9.80
C GLU A 15 -2.18 -14.48 10.44
N ILE A 16 -1.90 -13.26 10.91
CA ILE A 16 -0.69 -12.94 11.66
C ILE A 16 -1.00 -12.82 13.15
N GLU A 17 0.01 -13.02 13.99
CA GLU A 17 -0.12 -12.78 15.43
C GLU A 17 -0.41 -11.30 15.67
N GLU A 18 -1.42 -11.02 16.50
CA GLU A 18 -1.77 -9.64 16.82
C GLU A 18 -0.59 -8.96 17.53
N PRO A 19 -0.18 -7.75 17.08
CA PRO A 19 0.97 -7.09 17.65
C PRO A 19 0.73 -6.72 19.11
N GLN A 20 1.61 -7.18 20.00
CA GLN A 20 1.59 -6.83 21.42
C GLN A 20 1.83 -5.32 21.65
N SER A 21 2.61 -4.68 20.76
CA SER A 21 2.83 -3.23 20.75
C SER A 21 2.52 -2.66 19.37
N TYR A 22 1.49 -1.81 19.30
CA TYR A 22 1.19 -1.05 18.09
C TYR A 22 2.29 -0.04 17.74
N ALA A 23 3.07 0.41 18.72
CA ALA A 23 4.21 1.29 18.47
C ALA A 23 5.32 0.55 17.71
N ILE A 24 5.70 -0.66 18.15
CA ILE A 24 6.63 -1.51 17.40
C ILE A 24 6.03 -1.90 16.04
N TYR A 25 4.76 -2.25 15.98
CA TYR A 25 4.10 -2.63 14.73
C TYR A 25 4.13 -1.52 13.67
N ILE A 26 3.93 -0.26 14.07
CA ILE A 26 3.86 0.88 13.13
C ILE A 26 5.25 1.47 12.88
N PHE A 27 6.02 1.68 13.94
CA PHE A 27 7.29 2.43 13.91
C PHE A 27 8.54 1.56 14.05
N GLY A 28 8.40 0.25 14.25
CA GLY A 28 9.53 -0.66 14.48
C GLY A 28 10.29 -0.42 15.79
N THR A 29 9.81 0.47 16.66
CA THR A 29 10.49 0.85 17.92
C THR A 29 9.51 1.49 18.90
N ASP A 30 9.77 1.35 20.19
CA ASP A 30 9.06 2.07 21.27
C ASP A 30 9.74 3.40 21.63
N ASN A 31 10.90 3.72 21.03
CA ASN A 31 11.60 4.97 21.31
C ASN A 31 10.94 6.15 20.58
N ARG A 32 10.29 7.05 21.33
CA ARG A 32 9.57 8.21 20.80
C ARG A 32 10.42 9.12 19.90
N LEU A 33 11.69 9.35 20.23
CA LEU A 33 12.56 10.20 19.41
C LEU A 33 12.77 9.60 18.00
N LEU A 34 12.87 8.28 17.91
CA LEU A 34 12.98 7.57 16.63
C LEU A 34 11.65 7.55 15.88
N GLN A 35 10.51 7.48 16.58
CA GLN A 35 9.17 7.57 15.98
C GLN A 35 8.93 8.95 15.34
N ASP A 36 9.35 10.01 16.04
CA ASP A 36 9.22 11.39 15.56
C ASP A 36 10.09 11.63 14.33
N ALA A 37 11.32 11.10 14.33
CA ALA A 37 12.26 11.20 13.21
C ALA A 37 11.90 10.30 12.00
N ASP A 38 11.02 9.32 12.18
CA ASP A 38 10.64 8.37 11.13
C ASP A 38 10.08 9.09 9.90
N THR A 39 10.56 8.73 8.71
CA THR A 39 10.11 9.33 7.46
C THR A 39 9.15 8.43 6.69
N PHE A 40 8.52 8.95 5.64
CA PHE A 40 7.70 8.13 4.75
C PHE A 40 8.53 7.00 4.10
N GLY A 41 9.75 7.31 3.65
CA GLY A 41 10.66 6.35 3.06
C GLY A 41 11.06 5.24 4.03
N ASP A 42 11.34 5.58 5.29
CA ASP A 42 11.70 4.61 6.34
C ASP A 42 10.52 3.67 6.65
N ALA A 43 9.33 4.24 6.86
CA ALA A 43 8.12 3.46 7.10
C ALA A 43 7.79 2.52 5.93
N LEU A 44 7.86 3.00 4.69
CA LEU A 44 7.61 2.18 3.51
C LEU A 44 8.66 1.08 3.37
N ALA A 45 9.95 1.39 3.56
CA ALA A 45 11.02 0.40 3.51
C ALA A 45 10.83 -0.71 4.55
N ARG A 46 10.47 -0.33 5.79
CA ARG A 46 10.16 -1.27 6.88
C ARG A 46 9.04 -2.23 6.49
N TYR A 47 7.92 -1.73 5.96
CA TYR A 47 6.79 -2.59 5.59
C TYR A 47 7.11 -3.51 4.40
N LEU A 48 7.96 -3.08 3.46
CA LEU A 48 8.41 -3.94 2.37
C LEU A 48 9.34 -5.06 2.88
N ASN A 49 10.28 -4.70 3.76
CA ASN A 49 11.25 -5.65 4.32
C ASN A 49 10.58 -6.74 5.15
N GLU A 50 9.52 -6.41 5.90
CA GLU A 50 8.74 -7.38 6.69
C GLU A 50 8.18 -8.53 5.85
N TYR A 51 7.79 -8.24 4.61
CA TYR A 51 7.28 -9.24 3.66
C TYR A 51 8.32 -9.70 2.64
N ASN A 52 9.60 -9.35 2.81
CA ASN A 52 10.70 -9.63 1.88
C ASN A 52 10.40 -9.16 0.44
N ILE A 53 9.73 -8.02 0.29
CA ILE A 53 9.34 -7.47 -1.00
C ILE A 53 10.46 -6.56 -1.53
N SER A 54 11.11 -6.98 -2.62
CA SER A 54 12.08 -6.14 -3.32
C SER A 54 11.41 -4.98 -4.07
N GLN A 55 12.19 -3.95 -4.44
CA GLN A 55 11.66 -2.83 -5.23
C GLN A 55 11.11 -3.25 -6.60
N ASP A 56 11.68 -4.28 -7.23
CA ASP A 56 11.17 -4.80 -8.51
C ASP A 56 9.83 -5.53 -8.32
N MET A 57 9.73 -6.38 -7.28
CA MET A 57 8.47 -7.01 -6.91
C MET A 57 7.40 -5.96 -6.62
N PHE A 58 7.74 -4.93 -5.84
CA PHE A 58 6.82 -3.87 -5.49
C PHE A 58 6.37 -3.05 -6.71
N ALA A 59 7.26 -2.79 -7.67
CA ALA A 59 6.92 -2.15 -8.94
C ALA A 59 5.88 -2.96 -9.71
N ARG A 60 6.04 -4.29 -9.76
CA ARG A 60 5.07 -5.21 -10.40
C ARG A 60 3.75 -5.25 -9.64
N MET A 61 3.77 -5.31 -8.31
CA MET A 61 2.57 -5.35 -7.47
C MET A 61 1.73 -4.07 -7.53
N THR A 62 2.35 -2.94 -7.86
CA THR A 62 1.66 -1.64 -7.86
C THR A 62 1.45 -1.06 -9.25
N GLY A 63 2.25 -1.47 -10.24
CA GLY A 63 2.34 -0.81 -11.54
C GLY A 63 3.04 0.55 -11.48
N ILE A 64 3.74 0.87 -10.39
CA ILE A 64 4.56 2.08 -10.24
C ILE A 64 5.99 1.76 -10.67
N SER A 65 6.59 2.61 -11.51
CA SER A 65 7.98 2.39 -11.96
C SER A 65 8.97 2.27 -10.80
N GLN A 66 9.94 1.36 -10.92
CA GLN A 66 11.00 1.15 -9.93
C GLN A 66 11.78 2.45 -9.63
N CYS A 67 12.09 3.27 -10.64
CA CYS A 67 12.75 4.57 -10.44
C CYS A 67 11.93 5.50 -9.53
N THR A 68 10.61 5.48 -9.65
CA THR A 68 9.72 6.28 -8.80
C THR A 68 9.66 5.74 -7.38
N ILE A 69 9.58 4.41 -7.23
CA ILE A 69 9.65 3.74 -5.92
C ILE A 69 10.97 4.05 -5.21
N SER A 70 12.11 3.99 -5.90
CA SER A 70 13.41 4.33 -5.32
C SER A 70 13.43 5.75 -4.78
N ARG A 71 12.83 6.72 -5.49
CA ARG A 71 12.76 8.12 -5.01
C ARG A 71 11.81 8.27 -3.81
N TYR A 72 10.76 7.46 -3.73
CA TYR A 72 9.89 7.41 -2.55
C TYR A 72 10.62 6.89 -1.32
N LEU A 73 11.35 5.78 -1.46
CA LEU A 73 12.13 5.19 -0.38
C LEU A 73 13.25 6.10 0.13
N LYS A 74 13.83 6.92 -0.76
CA LYS A 74 14.86 7.91 -0.40
C LYS A 74 14.29 9.26 0.06
N ASN A 75 12.96 9.40 0.16
CA ASN A 75 12.29 10.67 0.44
C ASN A 75 12.60 11.81 -0.56
N GLU A 76 13.12 11.50 -1.74
CA GLU A 76 13.45 12.47 -2.81
C GLU A 76 12.22 12.93 -3.59
N ARG A 77 11.07 12.27 -3.39
CA ARG A 77 9.82 12.60 -4.08
C ARG A 77 8.62 12.38 -3.15
N LYS A 78 7.72 13.37 -3.08
CA LYS A 78 6.42 13.19 -2.42
C LYS A 78 5.52 12.24 -3.21
N ILE A 79 4.92 11.27 -2.53
CA ILE A 79 3.93 10.37 -3.10
C ILE A 79 2.58 11.10 -3.24
N ARG A 80 1.87 10.84 -4.33
CA ARG A 80 0.51 11.36 -4.53
C ARG A 80 -0.49 10.45 -3.81
N GLN A 81 -1.54 11.00 -3.20
CA GLN A 81 -2.60 10.27 -2.50
C GLN A 81 -3.06 9.00 -3.23
N ARG A 82 -3.30 9.11 -4.54
CA ARG A 82 -3.73 7.99 -5.38
C ARG A 82 -2.74 6.82 -5.41
N TYR A 83 -1.44 7.10 -5.52
CA TYR A 83 -0.41 6.06 -5.46
C TYR A 83 -0.23 5.55 -4.05
N LEU A 84 -0.38 6.39 -3.03
CA LEU A 84 -0.38 5.93 -1.65
C LEU A 84 -1.53 4.95 -1.39
N CYS A 85 -2.73 5.20 -1.90
CA CYS A 85 -3.84 4.25 -1.80
C CYS A 85 -3.51 2.92 -2.47
N ALA A 86 -2.88 2.96 -3.65
CA ALA A 86 -2.44 1.76 -4.36
C ALA A 86 -1.42 0.95 -3.53
N VAL A 87 -0.46 1.64 -2.91
CA VAL A 87 0.52 1.04 -2.00
C VAL A 87 -0.16 0.38 -0.80
N CYS A 88 -1.09 1.05 -0.15
CA CYS A 88 -1.82 0.51 1.00
C CYS A 88 -2.61 -0.77 0.65
N ILE A 89 -3.27 -0.78 -0.51
CA ILE A 89 -4.04 -1.94 -0.97
C ILE A 89 -3.11 -3.08 -1.39
N ALA A 90 -2.08 -2.79 -2.20
CA ALA A 90 -1.16 -3.81 -2.71
C ALA A 90 -0.38 -4.50 -1.58
N LEU A 91 0.00 -3.76 -0.53
CA LEU A 91 0.68 -4.30 0.65
C LEU A 91 -0.27 -4.81 1.74
N ARG A 92 -1.60 -4.79 1.51
CA ARG A 92 -2.63 -5.18 2.48
C ARG A 92 -2.41 -4.54 3.86
N LEU A 93 -2.01 -3.27 3.89
CA LEU A 93 -1.60 -2.62 5.14
C LEU A 93 -2.79 -2.49 6.10
N HIS A 94 -2.57 -2.80 7.37
CA HIS A 94 -3.55 -2.53 8.43
C HIS A 94 -3.87 -1.01 8.50
N PRO A 95 -5.12 -0.60 8.83
CA PRO A 95 -5.51 0.81 8.86
C PRO A 95 -4.58 1.74 9.66
N PHE A 96 -3.96 1.25 10.74
CA PHE A 96 -2.99 2.06 11.49
C PHE A 96 -1.69 2.35 10.72
N ARG A 97 -1.15 1.37 9.98
CA ARG A 97 0.01 1.59 9.11
C ARG A 97 -0.35 2.51 7.94
N GLN A 98 -1.58 2.40 7.42
CA GLN A 98 -2.08 3.33 6.41
C GLN A 98 -2.09 4.76 6.94
N ARG A 99 -2.73 5.01 8.10
CA ARG A 99 -2.78 6.34 8.73
C ARG A 99 -1.38 6.92 8.92
N HIS A 100 -0.44 6.09 9.36
CA HIS A 100 0.94 6.50 9.51
C HIS A 100 1.57 6.98 8.20
N LEU A 101 1.40 6.24 7.10
CA LEU A 101 1.91 6.68 5.79
C LEU A 101 1.20 7.91 5.24
N PHE A 102 -0.12 8.04 5.46
CA PHE A 102 -0.88 9.24 5.08
C PHE A 102 -0.34 10.46 5.82
N PHE A 103 -0.14 10.33 7.13
CA PHE A 103 0.45 11.39 7.96
C PHE A 103 1.86 11.77 7.48
N LYS A 104 2.78 10.80 7.35
CA LYS A 104 4.18 11.06 6.96
C LYS A 104 4.36 11.57 5.52
N SER A 105 3.33 11.47 4.69
CA SER A 105 3.36 11.95 3.30
C SER A 105 2.57 13.22 3.05
N ASP A 106 2.01 13.84 4.10
CA ASP A 106 1.10 15.00 4.02
C ASP A 106 -0.13 14.74 3.10
N ASN A 107 -0.58 13.48 3.01
CA ASN A 107 -1.77 13.13 2.23
C ASN A 107 -2.96 12.96 3.15
N LEU A 108 -4.13 13.43 2.71
CA LEU A 108 -5.40 13.16 3.38
C LEU A 108 -5.82 11.71 3.13
N ILE A 109 -6.48 11.10 4.11
CA ILE A 109 -7.10 9.79 3.94
C ILE A 109 -8.37 9.99 3.10
N PRO A 110 -8.64 9.19 2.05
CA PRO A 110 -9.89 9.27 1.32
C PRO A 110 -11.10 9.16 2.26
N GLY A 111 -12.15 9.96 2.01
CA GLY A 111 -13.34 10.01 2.85
C GLY A 111 -13.24 10.91 4.09
N THR A 112 -12.08 11.54 4.39
CA THR A 112 -11.92 12.43 5.57
C THR A 112 -12.97 13.55 5.61
N TYR A 113 -13.38 14.07 4.45
CA TYR A 113 -14.40 15.12 4.32
C TYR A 113 -15.68 14.62 3.62
N GLY A 114 -15.97 13.31 3.75
CA GLY A 114 -17.06 12.65 3.05
C GLY A 114 -16.69 12.17 1.64
N PHE A 115 -17.62 11.47 1.01
CA PHE A 115 -17.47 10.88 -0.34
C PHE A 115 -18.13 11.77 -1.38
N LYS A 116 -17.40 12.14 -2.43
CA LYS A 116 -17.96 12.97 -3.51
C LYS A 116 -18.67 12.12 -4.56
N ASN A 117 -18.29 10.86 -4.68
CA ASN A 117 -18.82 9.93 -5.66
C ASN A 117 -18.70 8.48 -5.17
N GLN A 118 -19.31 7.56 -5.92
CA GLN A 118 -19.30 6.13 -5.61
C GLN A 118 -17.89 5.52 -5.66
N ALA A 119 -16.98 6.03 -6.50
CA ALA A 119 -15.61 5.53 -6.57
C ALA A 119 -14.82 5.85 -5.29
N ASP A 120 -15.06 7.00 -4.67
CA ASP A 120 -14.45 7.36 -3.37
C ASP A 120 -14.91 6.41 -2.27
N TYR A 121 -16.21 6.06 -2.26
CA TYR A 121 -16.77 5.09 -1.31
C TYR A 121 -16.13 3.70 -1.49
N ILE A 122 -16.07 3.21 -2.74
CA ILE A 122 -15.45 1.93 -3.07
C ILE A 122 -13.96 1.94 -2.69
N LEU A 123 -13.24 3.05 -2.91
CA LEU A 123 -11.84 3.16 -2.52
C LEU A 123 -11.65 3.00 -1.02
N CYS A 124 -12.52 3.62 -0.22
CA CYS A 124 -12.49 3.47 1.23
C CYS A 124 -12.82 2.05 1.69
N ASP A 125 -13.76 1.36 1.05
CA ASP A 125 -14.01 -0.06 1.33
C ASP A 125 -12.74 -0.88 1.10
N TYR A 126 -12.06 -0.69 -0.04
CA TYR A 126 -10.83 -1.41 -0.36
C TYR A 126 -9.70 -1.08 0.61
N LEU A 127 -9.53 0.19 1.00
CA LEU A 127 -8.54 0.59 2.00
C LEU A 127 -8.83 -0.04 3.37
N ASN A 128 -10.09 -0.04 3.81
CA ASN A 128 -10.44 -0.61 5.11
C ASN A 128 -10.38 -2.14 5.12
N GLY A 129 -10.66 -2.79 3.98
CA GLY A 129 -10.76 -4.24 3.90
C GLY A 129 -9.54 -4.97 3.33
N CYS A 130 -8.56 -4.30 2.71
CA CYS A 130 -7.42 -4.99 2.06
C CYS A 130 -6.61 -5.87 3.04
N ALA A 131 -6.54 -5.46 4.30
CA ALA A 131 -5.88 -6.20 5.38
C ALA A 131 -6.67 -7.44 5.85
N TYR A 132 -7.96 -7.55 5.55
CA TYR A 132 -8.84 -8.58 6.13
C TYR A 132 -9.57 -9.43 5.09
N ASN A 133 -9.56 -9.02 3.81
CA ASN A 133 -10.28 -9.71 2.75
C ASN A 133 -9.35 -9.96 1.55
N GLU A 134 -9.19 -11.23 1.19
CA GLU A 134 -8.34 -11.63 0.07
C GLU A 134 -8.77 -11.00 -1.25
N SER A 135 -10.07 -10.78 -1.45
CA SER A 135 -10.63 -10.22 -2.68
C SER A 135 -10.35 -8.72 -2.87
N TYR A 136 -9.93 -8.02 -1.81
CA TYR A 136 -9.69 -6.57 -1.86
C TYR A 136 -8.25 -6.29 -2.33
N THR A 137 -7.98 -6.65 -3.58
CA THR A 137 -6.69 -6.44 -4.25
C THR A 137 -6.67 -5.17 -5.09
N LEU A 138 -5.46 -4.68 -5.43
CA LEU A 138 -5.31 -3.51 -6.28
C LEU A 138 -5.85 -3.79 -7.70
N THR A 139 -5.63 -4.99 -8.22
CA THR A 139 -6.20 -5.45 -9.49
C THR A 139 -7.72 -5.45 -9.47
N ALA A 140 -8.33 -6.04 -8.44
CA ALA A 140 -9.79 -6.07 -8.30
C ALA A 140 -10.39 -4.65 -8.23
N PHE A 141 -9.74 -3.74 -7.51
CA PHE A 141 -10.12 -2.33 -7.48
C PHE A 141 -10.03 -1.70 -8.88
N ASN A 142 -8.87 -1.84 -9.55
CA ASN A 142 -8.65 -1.25 -10.86
C ASN A 142 -9.64 -1.78 -11.90
N ASP A 143 -9.96 -3.07 -11.89
CA ASP A 143 -10.93 -3.66 -12.80
C ASP A 143 -12.36 -3.21 -12.52
N ARG A 144 -12.72 -3.03 -11.23
CA ARG A 144 -14.00 -2.41 -10.86
C ARG A 144 -14.09 -0.96 -11.33
N MET A 145 -13.03 -0.17 -11.21
CA MET A 145 -13.01 1.21 -11.71
C MET A 145 -13.15 1.29 -13.23
N LYS A 146 -12.47 0.41 -13.98
CA LYS A 146 -12.62 0.32 -15.43
C LYS A 146 -14.06 0.02 -15.84
N LYS A 147 -14.72 -0.92 -15.19
CA LYS A 147 -16.14 -1.26 -15.44
C LYS A 147 -17.08 -0.08 -15.17
N LEU A 148 -16.73 0.80 -14.23
CA LEU A 148 -17.49 2.01 -13.92
C LEU A 148 -17.12 3.20 -14.82
N GLY A 149 -16.17 3.06 -15.75
CA GLY A 149 -15.68 4.16 -16.58
C GLY A 149 -14.88 5.21 -15.81
N VAL A 150 -14.38 4.88 -14.62
CA VAL A 150 -13.62 5.77 -13.75
C VAL A 150 -12.13 5.44 -13.84
N LYS A 151 -11.30 6.44 -13.61
CA LYS A 151 -9.84 6.30 -13.60
C LYS A 151 -9.42 5.32 -12.48
N THR A 152 -8.62 4.31 -12.81
CA THR A 152 -8.01 3.31 -11.87
C THR A 152 -7.11 3.97 -10.81
N LEU A 153 -6.39 3.27 -9.92
CA LEU A 153 -5.32 3.92 -9.12
C LEU A 153 -3.98 3.93 -9.87
N THR A 154 -3.68 2.82 -10.54
CA THR A 154 -2.47 2.63 -11.34
C THR A 154 -2.83 1.95 -12.66
N ASN A 155 -1.86 1.77 -13.53
CA ASN A 155 -2.06 1.04 -14.78
C ASN A 155 -1.95 -0.49 -14.60
N LEU A 156 -1.90 -0.97 -13.35
CA LEU A 156 -1.81 -2.40 -13.06
C LEU A 156 -3.07 -3.14 -13.55
N THR A 157 -2.84 -4.26 -14.23
CA THR A 157 -3.85 -5.18 -14.76
C THR A 157 -3.56 -6.59 -14.25
N SER A 158 -4.55 -7.47 -14.26
CA SER A 158 -4.43 -8.87 -13.79
C SER A 158 -3.24 -9.63 -14.38
N ASP A 159 -2.85 -9.31 -15.62
CA ASP A 159 -1.74 -9.97 -16.32
C ASP A 159 -0.36 -9.63 -15.73
N MET A 160 -0.28 -8.60 -14.87
CA MET A 160 0.94 -8.12 -14.22
C MET A 160 1.08 -8.60 -12.76
N GLU A 161 0.03 -9.19 -12.18
CA GLU A 161 0.10 -9.90 -10.89
C GLU A 161 0.13 -11.41 -11.17
N GLY A 162 1.32 -12.01 -11.13
CA GLY A 162 1.51 -13.45 -10.99
C GLY A 162 0.70 -14.31 -11.99
N SER A 163 1.23 -14.48 -13.20
CA SER A 163 0.90 -15.68 -13.98
C SER A 163 1.20 -16.91 -13.10
N LYS A 164 0.16 -17.71 -12.87
CA LYS A 164 0.18 -18.96 -12.10
C LYS A 164 1.35 -19.87 -12.46
#